data_AF-A0A968MS25-F1
#
_entry.id   AF-A0A968MS25-F1
#
_cell.length_a   1.000
_cell.length_b   1.000
_cell.length_c   1.000
_cell.angle_alpha   90.00
_cell.angle_beta   90.00
_cell.angle_gamma   90.00
#
_symmetry.space_group_name_H-M   'P 1'
#
loop_
_entity.id
_entity.type
_entity.pdbx_description
1 polymer ?
#
loop_
_entity_poly.entity_id
_entity_poly.type
_entity_poly.pdbx_seq_one_letter_code
_entity_poly.pdbx_strand_id
1 'polypeptide(L)'
;MYVDESGDPGKHEYGSPHFILSGLIVSHNDWFGCLQKLKAFRKSIKEKYGLNQRTEIHANELIRINKNSEYQKIHKTQRINILKDYCSQNPVLFDSGKILNICIKKEDYPDSSEIQKVAWNRLIQRFDIYLKRRLKIRG
;
A
#
# COMPACT_ATOMS: atom_id res chain seq x y z
N MET A 1 -9.33 7.33 -5.62
CA MET A 1 -8.75 6.62 -4.45
C MET A 1 -8.29 5.27 -4.96
N TYR A 2 -7.05 4.90 -4.70
CA TYR A 2 -6.54 3.54 -4.93
C TYR A 2 -6.74 2.74 -3.64
N VAL A 3 -7.10 1.46 -3.73
CA VAL A 3 -7.36 0.61 -2.57
C VAL A 3 -6.65 -0.71 -2.77
N ASP A 4 -5.99 -1.19 -1.72
CA ASP A 4 -5.33 -2.50 -1.71
C ASP A 4 -5.48 -3.18 -0.35
N GLU A 5 -5.48 -4.51 -0.36
CA GLU A 5 -5.66 -5.35 0.82
C GLU A 5 -4.37 -6.05 1.24
N SER A 6 -4.21 -6.25 2.55
CA SER A 6 -3.10 -6.97 3.14
C SER A 6 -3.61 -7.93 4.20
N GLY A 7 -3.17 -9.19 4.07
CA GLY A 7 -3.70 -10.30 4.85
C GLY A 7 -4.78 -11.06 4.08
N ASP A 8 -4.89 -12.34 4.36
CA ASP A 8 -5.97 -13.19 3.85
C ASP A 8 -7.26 -12.88 4.62
N PRO A 9 -8.47 -13.01 4.04
CA PRO A 9 -9.72 -12.86 4.79
C PRO A 9 -10.04 -14.09 5.65
N GLY A 10 -9.43 -15.25 5.37
CA GLY A 10 -9.74 -16.51 6.05
C GLY A 10 -9.19 -16.62 7.47
N LYS A 11 -9.69 -17.62 8.20
CA LYS A 11 -9.08 -18.10 9.45
C LYS A 11 -8.39 -19.42 9.16
N HIS A 12 -7.07 -19.41 9.12
CA HIS A 12 -6.25 -20.62 9.05
C HIS A 12 -5.05 -20.48 9.98
N GLU A 13 -4.49 -21.61 10.41
CA GLU A 13 -3.46 -21.70 11.46
C GLU A 13 -2.22 -20.83 11.17
N TYR A 14 -1.88 -20.64 9.90
CA TYR A 14 -0.75 -19.82 9.45
C TYR A 14 -1.15 -18.46 8.85
N GLY A 15 -2.42 -18.09 8.96
CA GLY A 15 -2.98 -16.85 8.42
C GLY A 15 -2.60 -15.64 9.28
N SER A 16 -2.67 -14.45 8.71
CA SER A 16 -2.46 -13.23 9.48
C SER A 16 -3.59 -13.08 10.52
N PRO A 17 -3.32 -12.65 11.77
CA PRO A 17 -4.39 -12.36 12.73
C PRO A 17 -5.19 -11.10 12.37
N HIS A 18 -4.68 -10.29 11.44
CA HIS A 18 -5.31 -9.06 10.99
C HIS A 18 -5.64 -9.11 9.50
N PHE A 19 -6.78 -8.53 9.14
CA PHE A 19 -7.11 -8.11 7.79
C PHE A 19 -6.99 -6.58 7.70
N ILE A 20 -6.24 -6.08 6.73
CA ILE A 20 -5.97 -4.66 6.56
C ILE A 20 -6.41 -4.22 5.16
N LEU A 21 -7.28 -3.22 5.09
CA LEU A 21 -7.67 -2.57 3.84
C LEU A 21 -7.17 -1.12 3.86
N SER A 22 -6.33 -0.77 2.89
CA SER A 22 -5.66 0.52 2.82
C SER A 22 -6.10 1.29 1.58
N GLY A 23 -6.59 2.51 1.76
CA GLY A 23 -6.96 3.43 0.69
C GLY A 23 -5.98 4.59 0.60
N LEU A 24 -5.37 4.80 -0.56
CA LEU A 24 -4.58 5.99 -0.89
C LEU A 24 -5.41 6.97 -1.71
N ILE A 25 -5.57 8.18 -1.17
CA ILE A 25 -6.30 9.27 -1.78
C ILE A 25 -5.30 10.30 -2.28
N VAL A 26 -5.30 10.52 -3.59
CA VAL A 26 -4.54 11.57 -4.26
C VAL A 26 -5.54 12.51 -4.93
N SER A 27 -5.35 13.81 -4.74
CA SER A 27 -6.14 14.83 -5.45
C SER A 27 -5.83 14.80 -6.93
N HIS A 28 -6.82 15.10 -7.78
CA HIS A 28 -6.60 15.17 -9.22
C HIS A 28 -5.51 16.18 -9.59
N ASN A 29 -5.48 17.34 -8.93
CA ASN A 29 -4.49 18.40 -9.19
C ASN A 29 -3.04 17.95 -8.89
N ASP A 30 -2.88 17.04 -7.93
CA ASP A 30 -1.57 16.57 -7.46
C ASP A 30 -1.13 15.28 -8.17
N TRP A 31 -2.03 14.66 -8.94
CA TRP A 31 -1.81 13.37 -9.60
C TRP A 31 -0.56 13.36 -10.49
N PHE A 32 -0.44 14.37 -11.36
CA PHE A 32 0.70 14.46 -12.27
C PHE A 32 2.02 14.63 -11.51
N GLY A 33 2.04 15.49 -10.49
CA GLY A 33 3.21 15.71 -9.63
C GLY A 33 3.64 14.41 -8.91
N CYS A 34 2.69 13.71 -8.30
CA CYS A 34 2.95 12.42 -7.64
C CYS A 34 3.51 11.39 -8.63
N LEU A 35 2.96 11.32 -9.84
CA LEU A 35 3.42 10.40 -10.87
C LEU A 35 4.87 10.68 -11.31
N GLN A 36 5.24 11.95 -11.48
CA GLN A 36 6.62 12.31 -11.84
C GLN A 36 7.61 11.97 -10.72
N LYS A 37 7.25 12.26 -9.46
CA LYS A 37 8.05 11.86 -8.30
C LYS A 37 8.22 10.34 -8.22
N LEU A 38 7.15 9.57 -8.46
CA LEU A 38 7.21 8.11 -8.45
C LEU A 38 8.11 7.55 -9.56
N LYS A 39 8.05 8.12 -10.77
CA LYS A 39 8.95 7.76 -11.87
C LYS A 39 10.40 8.05 -11.53
N ALA A 40 10.69 9.23 -10.99
CA ALA A 40 12.03 9.62 -10.57
C ALA A 40 12.56 8.68 -9.47
N PHE A 41 11.72 8.33 -8.50
CA PHE A 41 12.08 7.38 -7.44
C PHE A 41 12.34 5.97 -7.97
N ARG A 42 11.52 5.46 -8.90
CA ARG A 42 11.80 4.16 -9.53
C ARG A 42 13.12 4.18 -10.30
N LYS A 43 13.44 5.29 -10.97
CA LYS A 43 14.73 5.47 -11.64
C LYS A 43 15.89 5.41 -10.63
N SER A 44 15.78 6.09 -9.49
CA SER A 44 16.82 6.04 -8.45
C SER A 44 16.98 4.65 -7.83
N ILE A 45 15.88 3.89 -7.66
CA ILE A 45 15.95 2.48 -7.20
C ILE A 45 16.71 1.61 -8.21
N LYS A 46 16.48 1.79 -9.51
CA LYS A 46 17.23 1.08 -10.55
C LYS A 46 18.72 1.42 -10.50
N GLU A 47 19.07 2.69 -10.36
CA GLU A 47 20.46 3.14 -10.30
C GLU A 47 21.18 2.64 -9.04
N LYS A 48 20.50 2.63 -7.89
CA LYS A 48 21.08 2.23 -6.60
C LYS A 48 21.18 0.72 -6.39
N TYR A 49 20.21 -0.04 -6.90
CA TYR A 49 20.07 -1.47 -6.59
C TYR A 49 20.00 -2.39 -7.82
N GLY A 50 19.98 -1.84 -9.04
CA GLY A 50 19.87 -2.62 -10.27
C GLY A 50 18.47 -3.17 -10.56
N LEU A 51 17.46 -2.82 -9.76
CA LEU A 51 16.09 -3.30 -9.95
C LEU A 51 15.40 -2.56 -11.11
N ASN A 52 14.81 -3.29 -12.06
CA ASN A 52 14.17 -2.66 -13.21
C ASN A 52 12.95 -1.80 -12.79
N GLN A 53 12.81 -0.63 -13.41
CA GLN A 53 11.74 0.34 -13.12
C GLN A 53 10.34 -0.21 -13.42
N ARG A 54 10.25 -1.20 -14.32
CA ARG A 54 8.99 -1.85 -14.70
C ARG A 54 8.59 -2.99 -13.77
N THR A 55 9.50 -3.45 -12.93
CA THR A 55 9.23 -4.54 -11.98
C THR A 55 8.25 -4.05 -10.93
N GLU A 56 7.14 -4.77 -10.78
CA GLU A 56 6.21 -4.54 -9.70
C GLU A 56 6.82 -5.01 -8.38
N ILE A 57 6.73 -4.17 -7.34
CA ILE A 57 7.39 -4.42 -6.06
C ILE A 57 6.40 -4.89 -5.03
N HIS A 58 6.49 -6.18 -4.71
CA HIS A 58 5.73 -6.82 -3.65
C HIS A 58 6.64 -7.08 -2.45
N ALA A 59 6.25 -6.62 -1.27
CA ALA A 59 7.08 -6.74 -0.07
C ALA A 59 7.36 -8.21 0.30
N ASN A 60 6.39 -9.10 0.08
CA ASN A 60 6.54 -10.53 0.30
C ASN A 60 7.63 -11.15 -0.61
N GLU A 61 7.75 -10.73 -1.86
CA GLU A 61 8.74 -11.20 -2.83
C GLU A 61 10.14 -10.65 -2.55
N LEU A 62 10.22 -9.42 -2.01
CA LEU A 62 11.49 -8.86 -1.52
C LEU A 62 12.03 -9.61 -0.31
N ILE A 63 11.17 -10.26 0.49
CA ILE A 63 11.57 -11.10 1.62
C ILE A 63 11.82 -12.54 1.14
N ARG A 64 10.86 -13.12 0.40
CA ARG A 64 10.85 -14.49 -0.14
C ARG A 64 11.06 -14.47 -1.66
N ILE A 65 12.33 -14.53 -2.07
CA ILE A 65 12.77 -14.31 -3.47
C ILE A 65 12.51 -15.46 -4.44
N ASN A 66 11.95 -16.57 -3.97
CA ASN A 66 11.84 -17.80 -4.77
C ASN A 66 11.00 -17.61 -6.05
N LYS A 67 10.12 -16.61 -6.08
CA LYS A 67 9.21 -16.35 -7.20
C LYS A 67 9.74 -15.35 -8.24
N ASN A 68 10.70 -14.49 -7.87
CA ASN A 68 11.10 -13.36 -8.72
C ASN A 68 12.62 -13.39 -8.95
N SER A 69 13.00 -13.70 -10.19
CA SER A 69 14.40 -13.83 -10.60
C SER A 69 15.17 -12.51 -10.56
N GLU A 70 14.49 -11.36 -10.62
CA GLU A 70 15.14 -10.06 -10.46
C GLU A 70 15.58 -9.82 -9.01
N TYR A 71 14.77 -10.24 -8.03
CA TYR A 71 15.15 -10.12 -6.61
C TYR A 71 16.23 -11.10 -6.19
N GLN A 72 16.34 -12.25 -6.85
CA GLN A 72 17.42 -13.21 -6.61
C GLN A 72 18.81 -12.63 -6.94
N LYS A 73 18.88 -11.69 -7.87
CA LYS A 73 20.12 -10.98 -8.25
C LYS A 73 20.54 -9.92 -7.23
N ILE A 74 19.66 -9.56 -6.28
CA ILE A 74 19.88 -8.47 -5.32
C ILE A 74 20.20 -9.05 -3.93
N HIS A 75 21.29 -8.57 -3.33
CA HIS A 75 21.71 -9.02 -2.01
C HIS A 75 20.63 -8.74 -0.95
N LYS A 76 20.49 -9.62 0.05
CA LYS A 76 19.45 -9.51 1.10
C LYS A 76 19.42 -8.13 1.75
N THR A 77 20.58 -7.58 2.11
CA THR A 77 20.70 -6.25 2.73
C THR A 77 20.15 -5.14 1.82
N GLN A 78 20.42 -5.21 0.52
CA GLN A 78 19.90 -4.25 -0.46
C GLN A 78 18.38 -4.38 -0.62
N ARG A 79 17.84 -5.60 -0.64
CA ARG A 79 16.37 -5.82 -0.68
C ARG A 79 15.66 -5.20 0.53
N ILE A 80 16.22 -5.35 1.72
CA ILE A 80 15.68 -4.70 2.93
C ILE A 80 15.80 -3.17 2.83
N ASN A 81 16.89 -2.66 2.25
CA ASN A 81 17.02 -1.22 2.04
C ASN A 81 16.03 -0.68 0.99
N ILE A 82 15.67 -1.44 -0.04
CA ILE A 82 14.59 -1.07 -0.97
C ILE A 82 13.28 -0.86 -0.20
N LEU A 83 12.92 -1.78 0.72
CA LEU A 83 11.72 -1.61 1.56
C LEU A 83 11.78 -0.34 2.41
N LYS A 84 12.93 -0.07 3.05
CA LYS A 84 13.13 1.15 3.85
C LYS A 84 13.04 2.42 3.00
N ASP A 85 13.63 2.41 1.81
CA ASP A 85 13.58 3.52 0.87
C ASP A 85 12.12 3.79 0.46
N TYR A 86 11.32 2.77 0.13
CA TYR A 86 9.89 2.95 -0.15
C TYR A 86 9.11 3.54 1.03
N CYS A 87 9.32 3.01 2.24
CA CYS A 87 8.64 3.51 3.44
C CYS A 87 9.00 4.98 3.74
N SER A 88 10.27 5.36 3.57
CA SER A 88 10.74 6.73 3.82
C SER A 88 10.35 7.73 2.73
N GLN A 89 10.24 7.27 1.48
CA GLN A 89 9.88 8.14 0.35
C GLN A 89 8.36 8.33 0.21
N ASN A 90 7.53 7.42 0.73
CA ASN A 90 6.07 7.51 0.61
C ASN A 90 5.49 8.90 0.98
N PRO A 91 5.86 9.53 2.10
CA PRO A 91 5.38 10.87 2.44
C PRO A 91 5.84 11.97 1.47
N VAL A 92 6.99 11.79 0.82
CA VAL A 92 7.54 12.74 -0.17
C VAL A 92 6.84 12.59 -1.51
N LEU A 93 6.59 11.34 -1.92
CA LEU A 93 5.89 10.99 -3.16
C LEU A 93 4.44 11.48 -3.14
N PHE A 94 3.77 11.33 -2.00
CA PHE A 94 2.36 11.67 -1.79
C PHE A 94 2.20 12.72 -0.68
N ASP A 95 2.89 13.86 -0.81
CA ASP A 95 2.92 14.96 0.16
C ASP A 95 1.54 15.51 0.56
N SER A 96 0.63 15.60 -0.41
CA SER A 96 -0.78 16.00 -0.22
C SER A 96 -1.72 14.82 -0.03
N GLY A 97 -1.20 13.60 -0.18
CA GLY A 97 -1.96 12.35 -0.12
C GLY A 97 -2.58 12.11 1.26
N LYS A 98 -3.68 11.36 1.28
CA LYS A 98 -4.30 10.87 2.51
C LYS A 98 -4.42 9.37 2.46
N ILE A 99 -4.15 8.73 3.58
CA ILE A 99 -4.24 7.28 3.74
C ILE A 99 -5.42 6.98 4.68
N LEU A 100 -6.28 6.05 4.28
CA LEU A 100 -7.32 5.48 5.11
C LEU A 100 -6.99 4.01 5.35
N ASN A 101 -6.72 3.65 6.60
CA ASN A 101 -6.48 2.25 6.97
C ASN A 101 -7.63 1.72 7.81
N ILE A 102 -8.17 0.58 7.39
CA ILE A 102 -9.07 -0.25 8.19
C ILE A 102 -8.28 -1.47 8.61
N CYS A 103 -8.05 -1.62 9.91
CA CYS A 103 -7.44 -2.81 10.49
C CYS A 103 -8.52 -3.56 11.26
N ILE A 104 -8.74 -4.82 10.92
CA ILE A 104 -9.68 -5.72 11.57
C ILE A 104 -8.90 -6.86 12.19
N LYS A 105 -9.11 -7.09 13.48
CA LYS A 105 -8.67 -8.34 14.12
C LYS A 105 -9.67 -9.43 13.78
N LYS A 106 -9.20 -10.54 13.22
CA LYS A 106 -10.08 -11.62 12.74
C LYS A 106 -10.79 -12.35 13.87
N GLU A 107 -10.21 -12.34 15.07
CA GLU A 107 -10.79 -12.95 16.27
C GLU A 107 -12.14 -12.32 16.66
N ASP A 108 -12.32 -11.02 16.39
CA ASP A 108 -13.54 -10.29 16.72
C ASP A 108 -14.76 -10.67 15.85
N TYR A 109 -14.53 -11.46 14.78
CA TYR A 109 -15.55 -11.80 13.79
C TYR A 109 -15.68 -13.32 13.69
N PRO A 110 -16.78 -13.94 14.13
CA PRO A 110 -16.96 -15.39 14.06
C PRO A 110 -16.85 -15.93 12.63
N ASP A 111 -17.55 -15.27 11.71
CA ASP A 111 -17.55 -15.57 10.28
C ASP A 111 -16.51 -14.71 9.53
N SER A 112 -15.55 -15.37 8.89
CA SER A 112 -14.51 -14.72 8.09
C SER A 112 -15.05 -14.06 6.83
N SER A 113 -16.18 -14.51 6.29
CA SER A 113 -16.77 -13.95 5.07
C SER A 113 -17.24 -12.50 5.25
N GLU A 114 -17.63 -12.13 6.48
CA GLU A 114 -18.09 -10.77 6.80
C GLU A 114 -16.94 -9.78 6.97
N ILE A 115 -15.70 -10.23 7.17
CA ILE A 115 -14.53 -9.36 7.42
C ILE A 115 -14.31 -8.40 6.26
N GLN A 116 -14.30 -8.91 5.02
CA GLN A 116 -14.06 -8.10 3.83
C GLN A 116 -15.20 -7.07 3.64
N LYS A 117 -16.45 -7.50 3.80
CA LYS A 117 -17.63 -6.64 3.70
C LYS A 117 -17.61 -5.52 4.74
N VAL A 118 -17.28 -5.83 5.99
CA VAL A 118 -17.14 -4.84 7.06
C VAL A 118 -16.00 -3.87 6.77
N ALA A 119 -14.86 -4.36 6.26
CA ALA A 119 -13.72 -3.52 5.90
C ALA A 119 -14.09 -2.50 4.81
N TRP A 120 -14.72 -2.96 3.73
CA TRP A 120 -15.17 -2.10 2.64
C TRP A 120 -16.23 -1.10 3.08
N ASN A 121 -17.22 -1.52 3.87
CA ASN A 121 -18.23 -0.61 4.42
C ASN A 121 -17.58 0.51 5.25
N ARG A 122 -16.64 0.18 6.14
CA ARG A 122 -15.90 1.17 6.93
C ARG A 122 -15.04 2.09 6.06
N LEU A 123 -14.37 1.56 5.03
CA LEU A 123 -13.55 2.35 4.11
C LEU A 123 -14.40 3.36 3.34
N ILE A 124 -15.49 2.90 2.72
CA ILE A 124 -16.40 3.74 1.92
C ILE A 124 -17.00 4.84 2.79
N GLN A 125 -17.48 4.51 3.99
CA GLN A 125 -18.02 5.51 4.93
C GLN A 125 -16.97 6.57 5.31
N ARG A 126 -15.73 6.17 5.61
CA ARG A 126 -14.65 7.13 5.91
C ARG A 126 -14.29 8.00 4.71
N PHE A 127 -14.31 7.42 3.52
CA PHE A 127 -14.07 8.16 2.28
C PHE A 127 -15.18 9.18 2.00
N ASP A 128 -16.45 8.82 2.19
CA ASP A 128 -17.58 9.75 2.08
C ASP A 128 -17.48 10.91 3.09
N ILE A 129 -17.15 10.62 4.35
CA ILE A 129 -16.92 11.65 5.38
C ILE A 129 -15.76 12.57 4.96
N TYR A 130 -14.69 12.01 4.41
CA TYR A 130 -13.56 12.80 3.89
C TYR A 130 -14.00 13.74 2.76
N LEU A 131 -14.78 13.27 1.79
CA LEU A 131 -15.30 14.10 0.69
C LEU A 131 -16.20 15.22 1.20
N LYS A 132 -17.15 14.90 2.09
CA LYS A 132 -18.08 15.88 2.69
C LYS A 132 -17.35 17.00 3.43
N ARG A 133 -16.30 16.66 4.18
CA ARG A 133 -15.47 17.66 4.88
C ARG A 133 -14.75 18.59 3.90
N ARG A 134 -14.25 18.08 2.77
CA ARG A 134 -13.59 18.93 1.76
C ARG A 134 -14.56 19.86 1.02
N LEU A 135 -15.79 19.42 0.79
CA LEU A 135 -16.81 20.28 0.17
C LEU A 135 -17.23 21.43 1.10
N LYS A 136 -17.41 21.16 2.39
CA LYS A 136 -17.77 22.19 3.40
C LYS A 136 -16.69 23.26 3.61
N ILE A 137 -15.42 22.96 3.34
CA ILE A 137 -14.31 23.93 3.49
C ILE A 137 -14.21 24.85 2.25
N ARG A 138 -14.87 24.50 1.13
CA ARG A 138 -14.79 25.21 -0.15
C ARG A 138 -16.00 26.10 -0.45
N GLY A 139 -17.07 26.04 0.34
CA GLY A 139 -18.24 26.90 0.25
C GLY A 139 -18.29 27.84 1.44
#